data_AF-A0A077Z8B8-F1
#
_entry.id   AF-A0A077Z8B8-F1
#
_cell.length_a   1.000
_cell.length_b   1.000
_cell.length_c   1.000
_cell.angle_alpha   90.00
_cell.angle_beta   90.00
_cell.angle_gamma   90.00
#
_symmetry.space_group_name_H-M   'P 1'
#
loop_
_entity.id
_entity.type
_entity.pdbx_description
1 polymer ?
#
loop_
_entity_poly.entity_id
_entity_poly.type
_entity_poly.pdbx_seq_one_letter_code
_entity_poly.pdbx_strand_id
1 'polypeptide(L)'
;MHFDWIIDQDDIVDPNYLVKQSMKLISPVFGSEDDRYKFKIELDTTKMVFSLLVVNSDENVLYGFRIRVSGLFNQLLQRRMPDFQNIENAWLRWHPVNLESIPKADGDGSGEDCTSESSPKGASL
;
A
#
# COMPACT_ATOMS: atom_id res chain seq x y z
N MET A 1 5.60 -8.84 17.37
CA MET A 1 4.16 -8.62 17.57
C MET A 1 3.53 -8.35 16.22
N HIS A 2 2.38 -8.96 15.94
CA HIS A 2 1.62 -8.73 14.71
C HIS A 2 0.29 -8.08 15.09
N PHE A 3 -0.17 -7.11 14.30
CA PHE A 3 -1.41 -6.40 14.53
C PHE A 3 -2.16 -6.35 13.20
N ASP A 4 -3.41 -6.82 13.23
CA ASP A 4 -4.31 -6.80 12.09
C ASP A 4 -5.37 -5.72 12.30
N TRP A 5 -5.49 -4.83 11.32
CA TRP A 5 -6.54 -3.82 11.27
C TRP A 5 -7.42 -4.09 10.05
N ILE A 6 -8.67 -4.50 10.31
CA ILE A 6 -9.68 -4.73 9.28
C ILE A 6 -10.46 -3.44 9.09
N ILE A 7 -10.61 -3.02 7.83
CA ILE A 7 -11.42 -1.88 7.42
C ILE A 7 -12.52 -2.44 6.53
N ASP A 8 -13.77 -2.13 6.86
CA ASP A 8 -14.89 -2.55 6.04
C ASP A 8 -14.88 -1.83 4.69
N GLN A 9 -15.32 -2.54 3.65
CA GLN A 9 -15.38 -1.99 2.30
C GLN A 9 -16.16 -0.67 2.28
N ASP A 10 -17.32 -0.66 2.92
CA ASP A 10 -18.22 0.49 2.94
C ASP A 10 -17.62 1.70 3.67
N ASP A 11 -16.57 1.53 4.48
CA ASP A 11 -15.87 2.66 5.11
C ASP A 11 -14.88 3.34 4.16
N ILE A 12 -14.35 2.62 3.18
CA ILE A 12 -13.23 3.08 2.35
C ILE A 12 -13.61 3.34 0.89
N VAL A 13 -14.62 2.65 0.33
CA VAL A 13 -15.08 2.85 -1.05
C VAL A 13 -16.52 3.31 -1.14
N ASP A 14 -16.79 4.16 -2.12
CA ASP A 14 -18.14 4.56 -2.50
C ASP A 14 -18.86 3.45 -3.31
N PRO A 15 -20.16 3.61 -3.62
CA PRO A 15 -20.89 2.64 -4.44
C PRO A 15 -20.34 2.42 -5.86
N ASN A 16 -19.45 3.30 -6.35
CA ASN A 16 -18.77 3.15 -7.63
C ASN A 16 -17.38 2.48 -7.48
N TYR A 17 -17.07 1.92 -6.31
CA TYR A 17 -15.79 1.30 -5.98
C TYR A 17 -14.60 2.26 -6.10
N LEU A 18 -14.85 3.56 -5.93
CA LEU A 18 -13.80 4.57 -5.82
C LEU A 18 -13.49 4.83 -4.35
N VAL A 19 -12.21 5.07 -4.03
CA VAL A 19 -11.81 5.44 -2.67
C VAL A 19 -12.51 6.73 -2.28
N LYS A 20 -13.27 6.69 -1.18
CA LYS A 20 -13.96 7.85 -0.62
C LYS A 20 -12.94 8.94 -0.31
N GLN A 21 -13.17 10.13 -0.86
CA GLN A 21 -12.33 11.30 -0.57
C GLN A 21 -12.66 11.87 0.82
N SER A 22 -11.70 12.57 1.41
CA SER A 22 -11.89 13.30 2.67
C SER A 22 -12.25 12.43 3.88
N MET A 23 -11.86 11.15 3.87
CA MET A 23 -12.05 10.23 4.98
C MET A 23 -10.77 10.08 5.79
N LYS A 24 -10.94 9.96 7.11
CA LYS A 24 -9.89 9.56 8.05
C LYS A 24 -10.35 8.35 8.83
N LEU A 25 -9.59 7.26 8.72
CA LEU A 25 -9.83 6.04 9.48
C LEU A 25 -8.68 5.85 10.47
N ILE A 26 -9.01 5.49 11.71
CA ILE A 26 -8.02 5.30 12.77
C ILE A 26 -8.12 3.87 13.28
N SER A 27 -6.97 3.19 13.35
CA SER A 27 -6.89 1.84 13.88
C SER A 27 -7.17 1.80 15.38
N PRO A 28 -7.57 0.63 15.91
CA PRO A 28 -7.41 0.34 17.33
C PRO A 28 -5.98 0.60 17.81
N VAL A 29 -5.82 0.86 19.11
CA VAL A 29 -4.51 0.98 19.74
C VAL A 29 -3.83 -0.38 19.75
N PHE A 30 -2.55 -0.41 19.36
CA PHE A 30 -1.71 -1.59 19.44
C PHE A 30 -0.34 -1.21 20.00
N GLY A 31 0.39 -2.16 20.56
CA GLY A 31 1.57 -1.81 21.35
C GLY A 31 2.04 -2.95 22.22
N SER A 32 3.07 -2.69 23.04
CA SER A 32 3.58 -3.69 23.98
C SER A 32 2.55 -4.05 25.05
N GLU A 33 2.59 -5.29 25.53
CA GLU A 33 1.68 -5.80 26.57
C GLU A 33 1.85 -5.09 27.92
N ASP A 34 3.04 -4.56 28.18
CA ASP A 34 3.38 -3.77 29.38
C ASP A 34 3.02 -2.29 29.25
N ASP A 35 2.28 -1.91 28.20
CA ASP A 35 1.78 -0.57 27.93
C ASP A 35 2.84 0.52 27.71
N ARG A 36 4.14 0.19 27.74
CA ARG A 36 5.24 1.14 27.53
C ARG A 36 5.25 1.76 26.14
N TYR A 37 4.83 1.01 25.12
CA TYR A 37 4.77 1.48 23.75
C TYR A 37 3.36 1.29 23.20
N LYS A 38 2.68 2.39 22.83
CA LYS A 38 1.34 2.36 22.24
C LYS A 38 1.29 3.19 20.98
N PHE A 39 0.63 2.65 19.97
CA PHE A 39 0.57 3.18 18.62
C PHE A 39 -0.85 3.11 18.06
N LYS A 40 -1.10 3.95 17.06
CA LYS A 40 -2.24 3.85 16.13
C LYS A 40 -1.74 4.03 14.71
N ILE A 41 -2.52 3.57 13.74
CA ILE A 41 -2.34 3.91 12.33
C ILE A 41 -3.53 4.78 11.92
N GLU A 42 -3.26 5.92 11.32
CA GLU A 42 -4.25 6.75 10.63
C GLU A 42 -4.13 6.52 9.12
N LEU A 43 -5.24 6.24 8.45
CA LEU A 43 -5.37 6.37 7.00
C LEU A 43 -6.08 7.69 6.69
N ASP A 44 -5.41 8.60 5.99
CA ASP A 44 -5.98 9.81 5.41
C ASP A 44 -6.17 9.60 3.90
N THR A 45 -7.42 9.42 3.46
CA THR A 45 -7.72 9.17 2.04
C THR A 45 -7.65 10.42 1.18
N THR A 46 -7.70 11.62 1.77
CA THR A 46 -7.47 12.88 1.06
C THR A 46 -6.05 12.94 0.53
N LYS A 47 -5.09 12.54 1.37
CA LYS A 47 -3.67 12.54 1.05
C LYS A 47 -3.19 11.21 0.48
N MET A 48 -4.03 10.17 0.60
CA MET A 48 -3.71 8.78 0.34
C MET A 48 -2.47 8.34 1.12
N VAL A 49 -2.51 8.49 2.45
CA VAL A 49 -1.36 8.24 3.33
C VAL A 49 -1.79 7.44 4.56
N PHE A 50 -0.99 6.43 4.89
CA PHE A 50 -0.97 5.83 6.22
C PHE A 50 0.07 6.53 7.09
N SER A 51 -0.32 7.00 8.27
CA SER A 51 0.57 7.61 9.25
C SER A 51 0.58 6.78 10.52
N LEU A 52 1.76 6.51 11.08
CA LEU A 52 1.87 5.96 12.42
C LEU A 52 1.78 7.09 13.45
N LEU A 53 0.86 6.94 14.40
CA LEU A 53 0.71 7.86 15.53
C LEU A 53 1.24 7.17 16.79
N VAL A 54 2.14 7.83 17.51
CA VAL A 54 2.62 7.36 18.81
C VAL A 54 1.73 7.91 19.90
N VAL A 55 1.13 7.00 20.67
CA VAL A 55 0.22 7.31 21.77
C VAL A 55 0.97 7.31 23.09
N ASN A 56 1.87 6.35 23.29
CA ASN A 56 2.73 6.26 24.45
C ASN A 56 4.09 5.69 24.04
N SER A 57 5.17 6.20 24.62
CA SER A 57 6.50 5.65 24.43
C SER A 57 7.47 6.12 25.51
N ASP A 58 8.44 5.28 25.84
CA ASP A 58 9.63 5.71 26.58
C ASP A 58 10.43 6.77 25.79
N GLU A 59 11.15 7.61 26.53
CA GLU A 59 12.01 8.66 25.95
C GLU A 59 13.14 8.05 25.10
N ASN A 60 13.47 8.71 23.98
CA ASN A 60 14.61 8.38 23.10
C ASN A 60 14.59 7.00 22.45
N VAL A 61 13.41 6.46 22.10
CA VAL A 61 13.29 5.17 21.41
C VAL A 61 13.01 5.36 19.91
N LEU A 62 13.65 4.52 19.08
CA LEU A 62 13.33 4.39 17.66
C LEU A 62 12.49 3.14 17.42
N TYR A 63 11.47 3.25 16.57
CA TYR A 63 10.58 2.15 16.24
C TYR A 63 10.65 1.83 14.74
N GLY A 64 10.56 0.55 14.41
CA GLY A 64 10.48 0.07 13.02
C GLY A 64 9.15 -0.64 12.79
N PHE A 65 8.35 -0.14 11.85
CA PHE A 65 7.10 -0.78 11.44
C PHE A 65 7.16 -1.23 9.98
N ARG A 66 6.60 -2.42 9.73
CA ARG A 66 6.30 -2.92 8.40
C ARG A 66 4.77 -2.98 8.28
N ILE A 67 4.25 -2.25 7.31
CA ILE A 67 2.83 -2.30 6.96
C ILE A 67 2.70 -3.13 5.69
N ARG A 68 1.72 -4.03 5.69
CA ARG A 68 1.26 -4.74 4.51
C ARG A 68 -0.22 -4.45 4.39
N VAL A 69 -0.67 -4.05 3.20
CA VAL A 69 -2.09 -3.88 2.91
C VAL A 69 -2.48 -4.88 1.83
N SER A 70 -3.67 -5.46 1.98
CA SER A 70 -4.25 -6.44 1.07
C SER A 70 -5.77 -6.26 1.05
N GLY A 71 -6.42 -6.57 -0.07
CA GLY A 71 -7.86 -6.47 -0.20
C GLY A 71 -8.28 -6.10 -1.62
N LEU A 72 -9.26 -5.19 -1.72
CA LEU A 72 -10.02 -4.85 -2.93
C LEU A 72 -9.19 -4.33 -4.11
N PHE A 73 -8.05 -3.70 -3.82
CA PHE A 73 -7.22 -3.05 -4.82
C PHE A 73 -5.89 -3.79 -5.01
N ASN A 74 -5.27 -3.60 -6.19
CA ASN A 74 -3.84 -3.79 -6.29
C ASN A 74 -3.17 -2.61 -5.59
N GLN A 75 -2.46 -2.89 -4.49
CA GLN A 75 -2.00 -1.83 -3.59
C GLN A 75 -0.49 -1.70 -3.65
N LEU A 76 -0.03 -0.48 -3.91
CA LEU A 76 1.37 -0.12 -3.75
C LEU A 76 1.52 0.82 -2.56
N LEU A 77 2.43 0.47 -1.65
CA LEU A 77 2.89 1.35 -0.59
C LEU A 77 4.24 1.93 -0.98
N GLN A 78 4.33 3.25 -0.99
CA GLN A 78 5.58 3.96 -1.27
C GLN A 78 6.05 4.71 -0.02
N ARG A 79 7.28 4.42 0.42
CA ARG A 79 8.04 5.31 1.30
C ARG A 79 8.66 6.40 0.45
N ARG A 80 8.43 7.68 0.78
CA ARG A 80 9.31 8.75 0.33
C ARG A 80 10.37 8.95 1.41
N MET A 81 11.60 8.54 1.10
CA MET A 81 12.85 8.82 1.83
C MET A 81 13.06 8.10 3.19
N PRO A 82 14.34 7.86 3.58
CA PRO A 82 14.70 7.04 4.72
C PRO A 82 14.70 7.87 6.01
N ASP A 83 13.52 8.27 6.48
CA ASP A 83 13.47 9.20 7.60
C ASP A 83 13.36 8.43 8.92
N PHE A 84 14.51 7.94 9.39
CA PHE A 84 14.73 7.55 10.78
C PHE A 84 14.62 8.74 11.76
N GLN A 85 13.96 9.84 11.39
CA GLN A 85 13.96 11.09 12.14
C GLN A 85 12.55 11.69 12.21
N ASN A 86 12.07 11.75 13.45
CA ASN A 86 10.81 12.28 13.94
C ASN A 86 9.58 11.34 13.82
N ILE A 87 8.97 11.13 14.98
CA ILE A 87 7.73 10.39 15.24
C ILE A 87 6.55 10.91 14.39
N GLU A 88 6.62 12.19 14.01
CA GLU A 88 5.63 12.89 13.19
C GLU A 88 5.72 12.57 11.69
N ASN A 89 6.80 11.92 11.23
CA ASN A 89 7.12 11.72 9.81
C ASN A 89 6.99 10.26 9.34
N ALA A 90 6.34 9.38 10.09
CA ALA A 90 6.17 7.98 9.69
C ALA A 90 4.96 7.80 8.76
N TRP A 91 5.06 8.34 7.53
CA TRP A 91 4.04 8.26 6.48
C TRP A 91 4.39 7.31 5.33
N LEU A 92 3.45 6.41 4.99
CA LEU A 92 3.48 5.59 3.77
C LEU A 92 2.42 6.11 2.81
N ARG A 93 2.82 6.46 1.59
CA ARG A 93 1.86 6.78 0.54
C ARG A 93 1.20 5.52 0.05
N TRP A 94 -0.11 5.58 -0.08
CA TRP A 94 -0.95 4.52 -0.57
C TRP A 94 -1.39 4.82 -2.00
N HIS A 95 -1.12 3.88 -2.89
CA HIS A 95 -1.52 3.96 -4.29
C HIS A 95 -2.39 2.74 -4.62
N PRO A 96 -3.71 2.84 -4.38
CA PRO A 96 -4.65 1.82 -4.81
C PRO A 96 -4.88 1.92 -6.31
N VAL A 97 -4.75 0.79 -7.00
CA VAL A 97 -5.08 0.64 -8.43
C VAL A 97 -6.24 -0.33 -8.56
N ASN A 98 -7.32 0.11 -9.19
CA ASN A 98 -8.48 -0.73 -9.48
C ASN A 98 -8.07 -1.86 -10.44
N LEU A 99 -8.46 -3.10 -10.11
CA LEU A 99 -8.18 -4.29 -10.90
C LEU A 99 -8.66 -4.18 -12.35
N GLU A 100 -9.73 -3.42 -12.59
CA GLU A 100 -10.32 -3.24 -13.93
C GLU A 100 -9.60 -2.23 -14.82
N SER A 101 -8.61 -1.49 -14.30
CA SER A 101 -7.90 -0.45 -15.05
C SER A 101 -6.68 -0.93 -15.84
N ILE A 102 -6.38 -2.23 -15.83
CA ILE A 102 -5.39 -2.80 -16.74
C ILE A 102 -6.04 -2.81 -18.14
N PRO A 103 -5.52 -2.06 -19.14
CA PRO A 103 -6.03 -2.17 -20.49
C PRO A 103 -5.91 -3.63 -20.89
N LYS A 104 -7.04 -4.28 -21.21
CA LYS A 104 -6.98 -5.50 -21.99
C LYS A 104 -6.16 -5.12 -23.20
N ALA A 105 -5.01 -5.76 -23.40
CA ALA A 105 -4.30 -5.64 -24.65
C ALA A 105 -5.35 -5.90 -25.73
N ASP A 106 -5.64 -4.88 -26.54
CA ASP A 106 -6.55 -5.00 -27.65
C ASP A 106 -5.97 -6.09 -28.54
N GLY A 107 -6.51 -7.29 -28.38
CA GLY A 107 -6.28 -8.42 -29.24
C GLY A 107 -6.99 -8.11 -30.55
N ASP A 108 -6.39 -7.23 -31.34
CA ASP A 108 -6.66 -7.15 -32.77
C ASP A 108 -6.03 -8.40 -33.39
N GLY A 109 -6.76 -9.50 -33.29
CA GLY A 109 -6.47 -10.77 -33.94
C GLY A 109 -6.80 -10.67 -35.43
N SER A 110 -6.10 -9.80 -36.14
CA SER A 110 -6.07 -9.72 -37.60
C SER A 110 -4.61 -9.70 -38.05
N GLY A 111 -3.95 -10.85 -37.89
CA GLY A 111 -2.58 -11.08 -38.36
C GLY A 111 -2.56 -12.26 -39.30
N GLU A 112 -2.91 -11.99 -40.56
CA GLU A 112 -2.58 -12.87 -41.67
C GLU A 112 -1.07 -13.13 -41.72
N ASP A 113 -0.77 -14.36 -42.10
CA ASP A 113 0.48 -14.96 -42.54
C ASP A 113 1.59 -13.97 -42.96
N CYS A 114 2.71 -13.98 -42.22
CA CYS A 114 4.01 -13.56 -42.73
C CYS A 114 5.08 -14.50 -42.20
N THR A 115 5.23 -15.59 -42.93
CA THR A 115 6.45 -16.40 -42.98
C THR A 115 7.67 -15.52 -43.25
N SER A 116 8.67 -15.56 -42.37
CA SER A 116 10.08 -15.53 -42.79
C SER A 116 10.99 -16.02 -41.66
N GLU A 117 11.69 -17.10 -42.00
CA GLU A 117 12.78 -17.72 -41.29
C GLU A 117 13.88 -16.72 -40.91
N SER A 118 14.43 -16.86 -39.70
CA SER A 118 15.87 -17.05 -39.55
C SER A 118 16.20 -17.58 -38.15
N SER A 119 16.73 -18.80 -38.13
CA SER A 119 17.29 -19.45 -36.93
C SER A 119 18.49 -18.67 -36.38
N PRO A 120 18.70 -18.63 -35.04
CA PRO A 120 19.94 -18.12 -34.48
C PRO A 120 21.05 -19.18 -34.60
N LYS A 121 22.12 -18.83 -35.31
CA LYS A 121 23.39 -19.57 -35.30
C LYS A 121 24.27 -19.12 -34.11
N GLY A 122 24.67 -20.08 -33.27
CA GLY A 122 25.84 -20.06 -32.36
C GLY A 122 25.68 -19.21 -31.08
N ALA A 123 25.81 -19.70 -29.83
CA ALA A 123 26.86 -20.50 -29.17
C ALA A 123 28.26 -19.87 -29.34
N SER A 124 29.11 -19.59 -28.35
CA SER A 124 29.32 -19.99 -26.94
C SER A 124 30.08 -18.81 -26.26
N LEU A 125 30.18 -18.63 -24.94
CA LEU A 125 30.74 -19.45 -23.85
C LEU A 125 30.20 -18.94 -22.51
#